data_AF-A0AAV5M0F1-F1
#
_entry.id   AF-A0AAV5M0F1-F1
#
_cell.length_a   1.000
_cell.length_b   1.000
_cell.length_c   1.000
_cell.angle_alpha   90.00
_cell.angle_beta   90.00
_cell.angle_gamma   90.00
#
_symmetry.space_group_name_H-M   'P 1'
#
loop_
_entity.id
_entity.type
_entity.pdbx_description
1 polymer ?
#
loop_
_entity_poly.entity_id
_entity_poly.type
_entity_poly.pdbx_seq_one_letter_code
_entity_poly.pdbx_strand_id
1 'polypeptide(L)'
;MGHLGNATVCPKVPQEVKEELWNYYNEKKSQKSTGFSGSFQMFNYLEDCRIGDDDLDEVELVEFNTSARLDSFKYMVEAIGRYGTNLKPPSYHELRVPLLKKELQLTNDMLEDHKKKWAKYGCSIMSDGDRLYELLDAFVERIGEKNVIQVVTNNGSNYVLVGKLLQAKRKNLFWTPCSTHYVNLILEDIGKLPNVKRTLERASFLVGLIYNHTSALSLMRTFTKKKELVRYGVTRFATTYLTLERVHKQKLNLRKMFTSYEWMKSKFYKEAKGKRAIDVILMPSFWNEIVYALKVMGPLVGVLRLVDNEKKPAMGYIYEAMDRAKEAIQKAFDGNEEKYKNVFFLIDKRWENQLHHPLHVAGHFLNPQFFYNDPSITTNKEIVRGLYDCIEKLIPNHDDQDKIIDQLHLYKEVKGMFADPMAVRSKSKRPLGKQNVESWLNGGVHMEWKLQS
;
A
#
# COMPACT_ATOMS: atom_id res chain seq x y z
N MET A 1 11.19 33.37 -7.64
CA MET A 1 11.04 32.70 -8.95
C MET A 1 12.02 31.54 -8.97
N GLY A 2 11.56 30.31 -8.69
CA GLY A 2 12.41 29.12 -8.63
C GLY A 2 12.47 28.43 -9.98
N HIS A 3 13.68 28.16 -10.48
CA HIS A 3 13.93 27.49 -11.74
C HIS A 3 13.28 26.10 -11.77
N LEU A 4 12.42 25.88 -12.78
CA LEU A 4 11.95 24.58 -13.23
C LEU A 4 13.18 23.77 -13.68
N GLY A 5 13.43 22.62 -13.06
CA GLY A 5 14.38 21.65 -13.60
C GLY A 5 13.91 21.23 -14.99
N ASN A 6 14.77 21.43 -15.99
CA ASN A 6 14.54 21.00 -17.36
C ASN A 6 14.38 19.47 -17.38
N ALA A 7 13.14 19.00 -17.44
CA ALA A 7 12.85 17.68 -17.97
C ALA A 7 13.13 17.76 -19.48
N THR A 8 14.20 17.11 -19.93
CA THR A 8 14.49 16.96 -21.35
C THR A 8 13.30 16.28 -22.02
N VAL A 9 12.71 16.94 -23.01
CA VAL A 9 11.54 16.43 -23.74
C VAL A 9 11.95 15.18 -24.50
N CYS A 10 11.39 14.02 -24.15
CA CYS A 10 11.61 12.79 -24.90
C CYS A 10 11.04 12.96 -26.33
N PRO A 11 11.87 12.89 -27.39
CA PRO A 11 11.44 13.16 -28.76
C PRO A 11 10.58 12.02 -29.37
N LYS A 12 10.48 10.88 -28.68
CA LYS A 12 9.80 9.65 -29.16
C LYS A 12 8.36 9.46 -28.64
N VAL A 13 7.82 10.40 -27.88
CA VAL A 13 6.49 10.27 -27.28
C VAL A 13 5.40 10.54 -28.34
N PRO A 14 4.47 9.59 -28.61
CA PRO A 14 3.34 9.82 -29.50
C PRO A 14 2.49 11.03 -29.06
N GLN A 15 1.89 11.74 -30.01
CA GLN A 15 1.16 12.99 -29.73
C GLN A 15 -0.02 12.78 -28.77
N GLU A 16 -0.76 11.69 -28.91
CA GLU A 16 -1.86 11.28 -28.01
C GLU A 16 -1.38 11.09 -26.57
N VAL A 17 -0.21 10.48 -26.37
CA VAL A 17 0.40 10.28 -25.05
C VAL A 17 0.86 11.62 -24.46
N LYS A 18 1.36 12.55 -25.27
CA LYS A 18 1.71 13.91 -24.82
C LYS A 18 0.47 14.66 -24.33
N GLU A 19 -0.64 14.58 -25.05
CA GLU A 19 -1.91 15.22 -24.67
C GLU A 19 -2.49 14.63 -23.39
N GLU A 20 -2.47 13.30 -23.25
CA GLU A 20 -2.92 12.61 -22.04
C GLU A 20 -2.04 12.92 -20.82
N LEU A 21 -0.72 13.03 -21.00
CA LEU A 21 0.21 13.46 -19.96
C LEU A 21 0.00 14.92 -19.59
N TRP A 22 -0.21 15.79 -20.58
CA TRP A 22 -0.49 17.21 -20.36
C TRP A 22 -1.76 17.40 -19.54
N ASN A 23 -2.82 16.67 -19.84
CA ASN A 23 -4.06 16.64 -19.05
C ASN A 23 -3.80 16.14 -17.63
N TYR A 24 -3.08 15.02 -17.47
CA TYR A 24 -2.69 14.50 -16.15
C TYR A 24 -1.86 15.51 -15.33
N TYR A 25 -0.89 16.18 -15.94
CA TYR A 25 -0.07 17.20 -15.29
C TYR A 25 -0.88 18.44 -14.92
N ASN A 26 -1.81 18.88 -15.78
CA ASN A 26 -2.68 20.02 -15.52
C ASN A 26 -3.69 19.73 -14.41
N GLU A 27 -4.23 18.51 -14.32
CA GLU A 27 -5.05 18.08 -13.19
C GLU A 27 -4.26 18.04 -11.87
N LYS A 28 -3.03 17.48 -11.90
CA LYS A 28 -2.12 17.53 -10.74
C LYS A 28 -1.75 18.96 -10.35
N LYS A 29 -1.63 19.87 -11.31
CA LYS A 29 -1.32 21.28 -11.09
C LYS A 29 -2.53 22.04 -10.56
N SER A 30 -3.75 21.74 -11.01
CA SER A 30 -4.98 22.34 -10.48
C SER A 30 -5.24 21.90 -9.03
N GLN A 31 -4.97 20.62 -8.72
CA GLN A 31 -4.96 20.09 -7.34
C GLN A 31 -3.91 20.77 -6.44
N LYS A 32 -2.82 21.30 -7.04
CA LYS A 32 -1.83 22.13 -6.33
C LYS A 32 -2.20 23.61 -6.29
N SER A 33 -2.98 24.15 -7.23
CA SER A 33 -3.31 25.59 -7.30
C SER A 33 -4.58 25.96 -6.54
N THR A 34 -5.50 25.03 -6.29
CA THR A 34 -6.56 25.19 -5.26
C THR A 34 -6.04 24.92 -3.84
N GLY A 35 -4.78 24.50 -3.72
CA GLY A 35 -4.05 24.36 -2.46
C GLY A 35 -2.81 25.25 -2.46
N PHE A 36 -2.98 26.58 -2.40
CA PHE A 36 -1.84 27.48 -2.37
C PHE A 36 -1.46 27.97 -0.96
N SER A 37 -0.14 28.03 -0.75
CA SER A 37 0.65 28.64 0.33
C SER A 37 0.34 28.24 1.77
N GLY A 38 0.57 26.97 2.08
CA GLY A 38 1.09 26.57 3.38
C GLY A 38 2.17 25.55 3.11
N SER A 39 3.42 25.99 3.06
CA SER A 39 4.55 25.08 3.04
C SER A 39 4.37 24.08 4.18
N PHE A 40 4.11 22.82 3.84
CA PHE A 40 4.62 21.73 4.67
C PHE A 40 6.13 21.67 4.40
N GLN A 41 6.81 22.77 4.73
CA GLN A 41 8.23 22.78 4.95
C GLN A 41 8.42 21.78 6.09
N MET A 42 8.84 20.58 5.71
CA MET A 42 10.07 20.02 6.20
C MET A 42 10.46 20.59 7.57
N PHE A 43 9.84 20.07 8.64
CA PHE A 43 10.53 20.08 9.91
C PHE A 43 11.63 19.02 9.78
N ASN A 44 12.78 19.49 9.31
CA ASN A 44 14.07 18.96 9.72
C ASN A 44 14.10 19.02 11.25
N TYR A 45 13.82 17.89 11.88
CA TYR A 45 14.35 17.55 13.20
C TYR A 45 14.96 16.16 13.09
N LEU A 46 16.03 16.09 12.31
CA LEU A 46 17.01 14.99 12.30
C LEU A 46 18.43 15.55 12.14
N GLU A 47 18.72 16.73 12.71
CA GLU A 47 20.07 17.31 12.70
C GLU A 47 20.54 17.93 14.02
N ASP A 48 19.87 17.64 15.14
CA ASP A 48 20.42 17.95 16.47
C ASP A 48 20.30 16.76 17.45
N CYS A 49 20.49 15.54 16.93
CA CYS A 49 21.01 14.46 17.76
C CYS A 49 22.50 14.70 18.01
N ARG A 50 22.85 15.80 18.70
CA ARG A 50 23.99 15.72 19.61
C ARG A 50 23.55 14.81 20.74
N ILE A 51 24.06 13.58 20.66
CA ILE A 51 24.27 12.70 21.79
C ILE A 51 25.00 13.55 22.83
N GLY A 52 24.24 14.09 23.79
CA GLY A 52 24.78 14.33 25.11
C GLY A 52 24.92 12.96 25.72
N ASP A 53 26.16 12.51 25.85
CA ASP A 53 26.52 11.39 26.69
C ASP A 53 25.91 11.62 28.07
N ASP A 54 24.94 10.79 28.45
CA ASP A 54 24.83 10.12 29.74
C ASP A 54 23.44 9.46 29.86
N ASP A 55 23.46 8.23 30.36
CA ASP A 55 22.33 7.35 30.71
C ASP A 55 21.66 6.57 29.57
N LEU A 56 22.47 5.66 29.01
CA LEU A 56 22.03 4.36 28.47
C LEU A 56 21.29 3.57 29.55
N ASP A 57 19.97 3.40 29.40
CA ASP A 57 19.22 2.22 29.87
C ASP A 57 17.84 2.15 29.15
N GLU A 58 17.87 2.04 27.82
CA GLU A 58 16.72 1.60 27.03
C GLU A 58 16.87 0.10 26.71
N VAL A 59 16.20 -0.76 27.49
CA VAL A 59 15.93 -2.12 27.05
C VAL A 59 14.77 -2.06 26.06
N GLU A 60 15.10 -1.90 24.79
CA GLU A 60 14.17 -2.06 23.67
C GLU A 60 13.78 -3.56 23.58
N LEU A 61 12.65 -3.93 24.17
CA LEU A 61 12.12 -5.30 24.09
C LEU A 61 11.66 -5.59 22.66
N VAL A 62 12.44 -6.37 21.92
CA VAL A 62 12.01 -6.96 20.65
C VAL A 62 10.93 -8.01 20.94
N GLU A 63 9.74 -7.88 20.35
CA GLU A 63 8.68 -8.88 20.49
C GLU A 63 9.15 -10.24 19.90
N PHE A 64 9.20 -11.27 20.75
CA PHE A 64 9.69 -12.63 20.45
C PHE A 64 9.10 -13.24 19.15
N ASN A 65 7.84 -12.93 18.86
CA ASN A 65 7.14 -13.40 17.66
C ASN A 65 7.65 -12.78 16.36
N THR A 66 8.19 -11.56 16.42
CA THR A 66 8.71 -10.84 15.25
C THR A 66 10.09 -11.38 14.90
N SER A 67 10.96 -11.60 15.89
CA SER A 67 12.29 -12.17 15.68
C SER A 67 12.24 -13.59 15.12
N ALA A 68 11.40 -14.49 15.68
CA ALA A 68 11.32 -15.88 15.24
C ALA A 68 10.78 -16.06 13.81
N ARG A 69 10.11 -15.03 13.25
CA ARG A 69 9.55 -15.07 11.89
C ARG A 69 10.49 -14.49 10.83
N LEU A 70 11.52 -13.75 11.23
CA LEU A 70 12.50 -13.22 10.29
C LEU A 70 13.41 -14.32 9.79
N ASP A 71 13.59 -14.44 8.48
CA ASP A 71 14.51 -15.41 7.91
C ASP A 71 15.96 -15.13 8.33
N SER A 72 16.32 -13.86 8.55
CA SER A 72 17.62 -13.47 9.12
C SER A 72 17.88 -14.08 10.50
N PHE A 73 16.86 -14.21 11.34
CA PHE A 73 16.99 -14.88 12.64
C PHE A 73 17.23 -16.38 12.47
N LYS A 74 16.55 -17.03 11.50
CA LYS A 74 16.79 -18.44 11.18
C LYS A 74 18.22 -18.67 10.68
N TYR A 75 18.68 -17.84 9.75
CA TYR A 75 20.06 -17.91 9.23
C TYR A 75 21.09 -17.65 10.33
N MET A 76 20.82 -16.72 11.24
CA MET A 76 21.67 -16.47 12.40
C MET A 76 21.73 -17.71 13.32
N VAL A 77 20.59 -18.31 13.65
CA VAL A 77 20.52 -19.54 14.48
C VAL A 77 21.25 -20.70 13.80
N GLU A 78 21.08 -20.87 12.50
CA GLU A 78 21.79 -21.90 11.73
C GLU A 78 23.31 -21.65 11.72
N ALA A 79 23.74 -20.41 11.50
CA ALA A 79 25.16 -20.04 11.55
C ALA A 79 25.77 -20.28 12.93
N ILE A 80 25.04 -19.94 14.01
CA ILE A 80 25.45 -20.24 15.40
C ILE A 80 25.59 -21.74 15.60
N GLY A 81 24.60 -22.53 15.15
CA GLY A 81 24.62 -23.98 15.24
C GLY A 81 25.79 -24.62 14.48
N ARG A 82 26.12 -24.10 13.29
CA ARG A 82 27.27 -24.55 12.48
C ARG A 82 28.62 -24.20 13.11
N TYR A 83 28.70 -23.09 13.84
CA TYR A 83 29.95 -22.69 14.53
C TYR A 83 30.21 -23.55 15.78
N GLY A 84 29.16 -23.95 16.50
CA GLY A 84 29.24 -24.82 17.67
C GLY A 84 29.45 -24.09 19.01
N THR A 85 29.73 -24.84 20.08
CA THR A 85 29.66 -24.39 21.48
C THR A 85 30.67 -23.30 21.87
N ASN A 86 31.67 -23.03 21.02
CA ASN A 86 32.76 -22.07 21.29
C ASN A 86 32.55 -20.72 20.59
N LEU A 87 31.36 -20.46 20.03
CA LEU A 87 31.04 -19.16 19.45
C LEU A 87 31.04 -18.09 20.54
N LYS A 88 32.00 -17.17 20.48
CA LYS A 88 31.96 -15.95 21.27
C LYS A 88 31.00 -14.97 20.58
N PRO A 89 29.88 -14.59 21.22
CA PRO A 89 28.97 -13.63 20.63
C PRO A 89 29.71 -12.28 20.45
N PRO A 90 29.42 -11.53 19.36
CA PRO A 90 29.96 -10.20 19.20
C PRO A 90 29.58 -9.31 20.40
N SER A 91 30.54 -8.55 20.90
CA SER A 91 30.28 -7.51 21.88
C SER A 91 29.46 -6.37 21.27
N TYR A 92 28.83 -5.57 22.12
CA TYR A 92 28.12 -4.37 21.70
C TYR A 92 29.00 -3.42 20.88
N HIS A 93 30.26 -3.22 21.30
CA HIS A 93 31.22 -2.42 20.56
C HIS A 93 31.50 -3.01 19.17
N GLU A 94 31.67 -4.33 19.06
CA GLU A 94 31.92 -5.01 17.79
C GLU A 94 30.74 -4.89 16.81
N LEU A 95 29.51 -4.97 17.30
CA LEU A 95 28.31 -4.75 16.48
C LEU A 95 28.22 -3.29 16.00
N ARG A 96 28.38 -2.33 16.92
CA ARG A 96 28.15 -0.90 16.65
C ARG A 96 29.23 -0.29 15.77
N VAL A 97 30.47 -0.77 15.84
CA VAL A 97 31.61 -0.11 15.18
C VAL A 97 32.21 -0.95 14.05
N PRO A 98 32.97 -2.02 14.28
CA PRO A 98 33.65 -2.74 13.20
C PRO A 98 32.70 -3.51 12.29
N LEU A 99 31.67 -4.19 12.81
CA LEU A 99 30.71 -4.91 11.97
C LEU A 99 29.83 -3.95 11.17
N LEU A 100 29.36 -2.85 11.78
CA LEU A 100 28.65 -1.79 11.07
C LEU A 100 29.52 -1.15 9.98
N LYS A 101 30.80 -0.88 10.25
CA LYS A 101 31.74 -0.38 9.23
C LYS A 101 31.95 -1.38 8.10
N LYS A 102 32.01 -2.67 8.40
CA LYS A 102 32.13 -3.73 7.38
C LYS A 102 30.87 -3.81 6.52
N GLU A 103 29.69 -3.73 7.11
CA GLU A 103 28.42 -3.69 6.38
C GLU A 103 28.27 -2.43 5.52
N LEU A 104 28.69 -1.28 6.08
CA LEU A 104 28.74 -0.02 5.34
C LEU A 104 29.70 -0.11 4.15
N GLN A 105 30.85 -0.76 4.31
CA GLN A 105 31.80 -0.99 3.22
C GLN A 105 31.20 -1.90 2.15
N LEU A 106 30.62 -3.05 2.54
CA LEU A 106 29.92 -3.94 1.61
C LEU A 106 28.83 -3.21 0.82
N THR A 107 28.02 -2.40 1.52
CA THR A 107 26.99 -1.58 0.89
C THR A 107 27.61 -0.57 -0.09
N ASN A 108 28.72 0.07 0.27
CA ASN A 108 29.43 0.99 -0.61
C ASN A 108 29.99 0.30 -1.86
N ASP A 109 30.54 -0.91 -1.71
CA ASP A 109 31.08 -1.72 -2.80
C ASP A 109 29.96 -2.18 -3.75
N MET A 110 28.81 -2.60 -3.19
CA MET A 110 27.60 -2.90 -3.98
C MET A 110 27.07 -1.67 -4.73
N LEU A 111 27.23 -0.47 -4.15
CA LEU A 111 26.86 0.79 -4.77
C LEU A 111 27.89 1.30 -5.78
N GLU A 112 29.10 0.72 -5.87
CA GLU A 112 30.19 1.21 -6.72
C GLU A 112 29.78 1.26 -8.20
N ASP A 113 29.13 0.20 -8.70
CA ASP A 113 28.64 0.14 -10.08
C ASP A 113 27.49 1.13 -10.33
N HIS A 114 26.67 1.40 -9.31
CA HIS A 114 25.64 2.43 -9.36
C HIS A 114 26.25 3.84 -9.33
N LYS A 115 27.31 4.07 -8.55
CA LYS A 115 28.06 5.33 -8.48
C LYS A 115 28.80 5.63 -9.79
N LYS A 116 29.41 4.61 -10.43
CA LYS A 116 30.01 4.74 -11.78
C LYS A 116 28.96 5.13 -12.82
N LYS A 117 27.79 4.50 -12.78
CA LYS A 117 26.64 4.89 -13.61
C LYS A 117 26.15 6.30 -13.27
N TRP A 118 26.12 6.69 -12.00
CA TRP A 118 25.73 8.03 -11.58
C TRP A 118 26.71 9.09 -12.10
N ALA A 119 28.02 8.88 -11.94
CA ALA A 119 29.05 9.79 -12.42
C ALA A 119 28.99 10.00 -13.95
N LYS A 120 28.64 8.95 -14.70
CA LYS A 120 28.51 9.02 -16.16
C LYS A 120 27.24 9.77 -16.61
N TYR A 121 26.19 9.79 -15.80
CA TYR A 121 24.85 10.13 -16.29
C TYR A 121 24.03 11.07 -15.39
N GLY A 122 24.57 11.53 -14.27
CA GLY A 122 23.96 12.54 -13.39
C GLY A 122 22.81 12.07 -12.48
N CYS A 123 22.35 10.81 -12.60
CA CYS A 123 21.22 10.29 -11.81
C CYS A 123 21.35 8.80 -11.40
N SER A 124 20.67 8.44 -10.30
CA SER A 124 20.36 7.05 -9.95
C SER A 124 19.18 6.54 -10.81
N ILE A 125 19.17 5.24 -11.11
CA ILE A 125 18.27 4.54 -12.07
C ILE A 125 16.76 4.88 -11.90
N MET A 126 16.35 5.39 -10.74
CA MET A 126 14.95 5.68 -10.40
C MET A 126 14.44 7.08 -10.75
N SER A 127 15.28 8.05 -11.13
CA SER A 127 14.85 9.44 -11.38
C SER A 127 14.76 9.84 -12.86
N ASP A 128 15.20 8.99 -13.78
CA ASP A 128 15.17 9.23 -15.23
C ASP A 128 14.15 8.30 -15.90
N GLY A 129 13.12 8.91 -16.50
CA GLY A 129 12.01 8.18 -17.14
C GLY A 129 12.48 7.37 -18.34
N ASP A 130 13.43 7.87 -19.13
CA ASP A 130 13.87 7.18 -20.35
C ASP A 130 14.60 5.87 -20.03
N ARG A 131 15.43 5.85 -18.97
CA ARG A 131 16.12 4.63 -18.51
C ARG A 131 15.19 3.61 -17.91
N LEU A 132 14.22 4.09 -17.13
CA LEU A 132 13.22 3.20 -16.54
C LEU A 132 12.37 2.56 -17.65
N TYR A 133 12.07 3.30 -18.72
CA TYR A 133 11.46 2.75 -19.92
C TYR A 133 12.35 1.70 -20.58
N GLU A 134 13.61 2.03 -20.92
CA GLU A 134 14.55 1.07 -21.53
C GLU A 134 14.68 -0.23 -20.73
N LEU A 135 14.73 -0.10 -19.39
CA LEU A 135 14.81 -1.24 -18.49
C LEU A 135 13.56 -2.13 -18.58
N LEU A 136 12.37 -1.55 -18.40
CA LEU A 136 11.12 -2.30 -18.43
C LEU A 136 10.84 -2.89 -19.83
N ASP A 137 11.17 -2.13 -20.87
CA ASP A 137 11.08 -2.52 -22.27
C ASP A 137 11.95 -3.77 -22.56
N ALA A 138 13.22 -3.73 -22.16
CA ALA A 138 14.13 -4.87 -22.30
C ALA A 138 13.69 -6.09 -21.47
N PHE A 139 13.09 -5.88 -20.29
CA PHE A 139 12.54 -6.98 -19.50
C PHE A 139 11.38 -7.68 -20.22
N VAL A 140 10.46 -6.92 -20.82
CA VAL A 140 9.35 -7.51 -21.59
C VAL A 140 9.88 -8.25 -22.81
N GLU A 141 10.86 -7.71 -23.52
CA GLU A 141 11.49 -8.38 -24.67
C GLU A 141 12.16 -9.69 -24.26
N ARG A 142 12.89 -9.70 -23.14
CA ARG A 142 13.59 -10.88 -22.64
C ARG A 142 12.64 -12.02 -22.24
N ILE A 143 11.48 -11.70 -21.65
CA ILE A 143 10.46 -12.69 -21.28
C ILE A 143 9.64 -13.12 -22.51
N GLY A 144 9.55 -12.25 -23.50
CA GLY A 144 8.70 -12.37 -24.67
C GLY A 144 7.34 -11.71 -24.43
N GLU A 145 6.94 -10.82 -25.33
CA GLU A 145 5.73 -9.98 -25.19
C GLU A 145 4.46 -10.80 -24.98
N LYS A 146 4.31 -11.92 -25.70
CA LYS A 146 3.19 -12.87 -25.56
C LYS A 146 3.04 -13.46 -24.15
N ASN A 147 4.10 -13.43 -23.35
CA ASN A 147 4.13 -14.00 -22.00
C ASN A 147 3.92 -12.93 -20.91
N VAL A 148 3.80 -11.65 -21.26
CA VAL A 148 3.64 -10.53 -20.31
C VAL A 148 2.29 -9.86 -20.51
N ILE A 149 1.36 -10.15 -19.60
CA ILE A 149 -0.02 -9.63 -19.64
C ILE A 149 -0.08 -8.21 -19.05
N GLN A 150 0.70 -7.95 -18.00
CA GLN A 150 0.61 -6.72 -17.21
C GLN A 150 1.95 -6.30 -16.63
N VAL A 151 2.20 -4.99 -16.62
CA VAL A 151 3.27 -4.34 -15.85
C VAL A 151 2.64 -3.40 -14.81
N VAL A 152 2.98 -3.62 -13.54
CA VAL A 152 2.49 -2.82 -12.41
C VAL A 152 3.61 -1.97 -11.84
N THR A 153 3.41 -0.65 -11.77
CA THR A 153 4.41 0.27 -11.20
C THR A 153 3.78 1.23 -10.20
N ASN A 154 4.59 1.96 -9.42
CA ASN A 154 4.07 3.00 -8.53
C ASN A 154 3.49 4.19 -9.34
N ASN A 155 2.81 5.12 -8.68
CA ASN A 155 2.15 6.26 -9.33
C ASN A 155 3.03 7.53 -9.40
N GLY A 156 4.35 7.38 -9.25
CA GLY A 156 5.30 8.47 -9.48
C GLY A 156 5.26 8.92 -10.94
N SER A 157 5.45 10.22 -11.20
CA SER A 157 5.32 10.80 -12.54
C SER A 157 6.14 10.08 -13.60
N ASN A 158 7.37 9.67 -13.27
CA ASN A 158 8.24 8.92 -14.18
C ASN A 158 7.69 7.53 -14.48
N TYR A 159 7.14 6.84 -13.48
CA TYR A 159 6.58 5.50 -13.66
C TYR A 159 5.28 5.52 -14.47
N VAL A 160 4.47 6.58 -14.32
CA VAL A 160 3.28 6.82 -15.14
C VAL A 160 3.66 7.08 -16.59
N LEU A 161 4.62 7.97 -16.83
CA LEU A 161 5.15 8.25 -18.17
C LEU A 161 5.64 6.96 -18.84
N VAL A 162 6.50 6.21 -18.15
CA VAL A 162 7.07 4.97 -18.65
C VAL A 162 6.01 3.92 -18.94
N GLY A 163 5.06 3.73 -18.02
CA GLY A 163 4.00 2.78 -18.18
C GLY A 163 3.13 3.05 -19.41
N LYS A 164 2.78 4.33 -19.63
CA LYS A 164 2.05 4.77 -20.82
C LYS A 164 2.86 4.55 -22.10
N LEU A 165 4.16 4.85 -22.10
CA LEU A 165 5.05 4.56 -23.23
C LEU A 165 5.12 3.07 -23.55
N LEU A 166 5.20 2.23 -22.52
CA LEU A 166 5.25 0.78 -22.67
C LEU A 166 3.96 0.24 -23.30
N GLN A 167 2.81 0.72 -22.82
CA GLN A 167 1.50 0.36 -23.34
C GLN A 167 1.25 0.90 -24.76
N ALA A 168 1.83 2.05 -25.11
CA ALA A 168 1.78 2.59 -26.48
C ALA A 168 2.63 1.76 -27.46
N LYS A 169 3.81 1.30 -27.04
CA LYS A 169 4.65 0.40 -27.85
C LYS A 169 4.01 -0.99 -28.00
N ARG A 170 3.38 -1.51 -26.94
CA ARG A 170 2.84 -2.88 -26.87
C ARG A 170 1.34 -2.88 -26.67
N LYS A 171 0.61 -3.00 -27.77
CA LYS A 171 -0.87 -2.87 -27.79
C LYS A 171 -1.56 -3.90 -26.91
N ASN A 172 -0.97 -5.09 -26.77
CA ASN A 172 -1.55 -6.23 -26.07
C ASN A 172 -1.09 -6.38 -24.63
N LEU A 173 -0.41 -5.36 -24.09
CA LEU A 173 0.09 -5.33 -22.72
C LEU A 173 -0.67 -4.28 -21.92
N PHE A 174 -1.03 -4.61 -20.68
CA PHE A 174 -1.55 -3.63 -19.73
C PHE A 174 -0.43 -3.00 -18.90
N TRP A 175 -0.46 -1.69 -18.76
CA TRP A 175 0.19 -1.01 -17.65
C TRP A 175 -0.87 -0.53 -16.66
N THR A 176 -0.65 -0.78 -15.37
CA THR A 176 -1.54 -0.30 -14.32
C THR A 176 -0.75 0.30 -13.17
N PRO A 177 -1.22 1.40 -12.55
CA PRO A 177 -0.63 1.87 -11.30
C PRO A 177 -0.89 0.87 -10.16
N CYS A 178 0.00 0.85 -9.18
CA CYS A 178 -0.07 -0.04 -8.03
C CYS A 178 -1.32 0.24 -7.17
N SER A 179 -2.19 -0.77 -7.04
CA SER A 179 -3.41 -0.71 -6.25
C SER A 179 -3.17 -0.36 -4.77
N THR A 180 -2.10 -0.88 -4.16
CA THR A 180 -1.73 -0.54 -2.77
C THR A 180 -1.42 0.94 -2.61
N HIS A 181 -0.60 1.48 -3.50
CA HIS A 181 -0.27 2.90 -3.48
C HIS A 181 -1.52 3.76 -3.69
N TYR A 182 -2.39 3.32 -4.60
CA TYR A 182 -3.60 4.02 -4.94
C TYR A 182 -4.64 4.05 -3.79
N VAL A 183 -4.91 2.91 -3.12
CA VAL A 183 -5.82 2.89 -1.95
C VAL A 183 -5.27 3.79 -0.84
N ASN A 184 -3.94 3.83 -0.71
CA ASN A 184 -3.28 4.75 0.22
C ASN A 184 -3.48 6.24 -0.17
N LEU A 185 -3.60 6.58 -1.47
CA LEU A 185 -3.96 7.94 -1.92
C LEU A 185 -5.43 8.29 -1.63
N ILE A 186 -6.36 7.32 -1.70
CA ILE A 186 -7.75 7.55 -1.25
C ILE A 186 -7.76 7.89 0.24
N LEU A 187 -7.05 7.09 1.06
CA LEU A 187 -6.91 7.33 2.49
C LEU A 187 -6.26 8.70 2.77
N GLU A 188 -5.29 9.10 1.95
CA GLU A 188 -4.70 10.43 1.99
C GLU A 188 -5.72 11.54 1.78
N ASP A 189 -6.53 11.44 0.73
CA ASP A 189 -7.51 12.48 0.38
C ASP A 189 -8.62 12.58 1.43
N ILE A 190 -9.07 11.45 1.98
CA ILE A 190 -9.98 11.44 3.14
C ILE A 190 -9.31 12.08 4.36
N GLY A 191 -8.01 11.82 4.57
CA GLY A 191 -7.21 12.44 5.63
C GLY A 191 -7.12 13.97 5.53
N LYS A 192 -7.32 14.53 4.33
CA LYS A 192 -7.33 15.99 4.09
C LYS A 192 -8.67 16.65 4.40
N LEU A 193 -9.76 15.89 4.61
CA LEU A 193 -11.04 16.46 5.01
C LEU A 193 -10.88 17.27 6.31
N PRO A 194 -11.45 18.49 6.43
CA PRO A 194 -11.12 19.41 7.53
C PRO A 194 -11.30 18.82 8.94
N ASN A 195 -12.38 18.06 9.15
CA ASN A 195 -12.64 17.36 10.40
C ASN A 195 -11.61 16.25 10.64
N VAL A 196 -11.37 15.38 9.66
CA VAL A 196 -10.39 14.27 9.78
C VAL A 196 -8.98 14.82 10.00
N LYS A 197 -8.54 15.79 9.20
CA LYS A 197 -7.22 16.44 9.31
C LYS A 197 -6.98 16.98 10.71
N ARG A 198 -7.95 17.72 11.27
CA ARG A 198 -7.87 18.26 12.63
C ARG A 198 -7.76 17.16 13.68
N THR A 199 -8.52 16.08 13.52
CA THR A 199 -8.45 14.91 14.42
C THR A 199 -7.08 14.23 14.35
N LEU A 200 -6.52 14.09 13.15
CA LEU A 200 -5.19 13.53 12.93
C LEU A 200 -4.10 14.37 13.59
N GLU A 201 -4.13 15.69 13.40
CA GLU A 201 -3.18 16.61 14.03
C GLU A 201 -3.25 16.53 15.57
N ARG A 202 -4.46 16.45 16.14
CA ARG A 202 -4.67 16.28 17.58
C ARG A 202 -4.15 14.94 18.10
N ALA A 203 -4.42 13.85 17.39
CA ALA A 203 -3.95 12.53 17.77
C ALA A 203 -2.42 12.43 17.68
N SER A 204 -1.82 12.93 16.59
CA SER A 204 -0.37 13.02 16.41
C SER A 204 0.29 13.87 17.49
N PHE A 205 -0.33 15.00 17.87
CA PHE A 205 0.13 15.81 18.99
C PHE A 205 0.14 15.03 20.31
N LEU A 206 -0.93 14.31 20.64
CA LEU A 206 -1.01 13.51 21.87
C LEU A 206 0.04 12.40 21.88
N VAL A 207 0.15 11.65 20.80
CA VAL A 207 1.13 10.56 20.67
C VAL A 207 2.55 11.11 20.75
N GLY A 208 2.85 12.20 20.03
CA GLY A 208 4.14 12.87 20.10
C GLY A 208 4.48 13.35 21.50
N LEU A 209 3.54 13.97 22.21
CA LEU A 209 3.74 14.39 23.60
C LEU A 209 4.07 13.20 24.52
N ILE A 210 3.37 12.08 24.37
CA ILE A 210 3.58 10.88 25.20
C ILE A 210 4.96 10.27 24.91
N TYR A 211 5.32 10.07 23.64
CA TYR A 211 6.57 9.37 23.30
C TYR A 211 7.82 10.24 23.43
N ASN A 212 7.71 11.56 23.33
CA ASN A 212 8.86 12.45 23.48
C ASN A 212 9.22 12.74 24.96
N HIS A 213 8.46 12.19 25.90
CA HIS A 213 8.65 12.44 27.33
C HIS A 213 8.58 11.16 28.15
N THR A 214 9.73 10.73 28.69
CA THR A 214 9.88 9.47 29.41
C THR A 214 8.88 9.29 30.56
N SER A 215 8.58 10.34 31.32
CA SER A 215 7.60 10.25 32.41
C SER A 215 6.15 10.17 31.91
N ALA A 216 5.81 10.83 30.81
CA ALA A 216 4.49 10.68 30.17
C ALA A 216 4.34 9.29 29.56
N LEU A 217 5.38 8.77 28.91
CA LEU A 217 5.43 7.42 28.35
C LEU A 217 5.28 6.34 29.45
N SER A 218 6.03 6.48 30.54
CA SER A 218 5.96 5.59 31.70
C SER A 218 4.55 5.56 32.29
N LEU A 219 3.96 6.74 32.49
CA LEU A 219 2.59 6.84 32.99
C LEU A 219 1.59 6.21 32.02
N MET A 220 1.71 6.47 30.72
CA MET A 220 0.87 5.81 29.70
C MET A 220 0.95 4.29 29.81
N ARG A 221 2.16 3.72 29.89
CA ARG A 221 2.36 2.28 30.05
C ARG A 221 1.71 1.72 31.31
N THR A 222 1.72 2.45 32.42
CA THR A 222 1.00 2.06 33.65
C THR A 222 -0.50 1.99 33.41
N PHE A 223 -1.10 3.05 32.86
CA PHE A 223 -2.55 3.12 32.63
C PHE A 223 -3.05 2.19 31.53
N THR A 224 -2.22 1.88 30.53
CA THR A 224 -2.60 1.02 29.40
C THR A 224 -2.23 -0.46 29.63
N LYS A 225 -1.58 -0.80 30.75
CA LYS A 225 -1.02 -2.15 31.01
C LYS A 225 0.01 -2.54 29.93
N LYS A 226 0.96 -1.64 29.68
CA LYS A 226 2.05 -1.75 28.68
C LYS A 226 1.55 -1.89 27.23
N LYS A 227 0.30 -1.52 26.96
CA LYS A 227 -0.25 -1.49 25.61
C LYS A 227 0.22 -0.21 24.90
N GLU A 228 1.20 -0.37 24.03
CA GLU A 228 1.76 0.72 23.22
C GLU A 228 0.72 1.37 22.29
N LEU A 229 0.93 2.65 21.98
CA LEU A 229 0.24 3.34 20.90
C LEU A 229 1.04 3.17 19.61
N VAL A 230 0.39 3.38 18.46
CA VAL A 230 1.09 3.31 17.16
C VAL A 230 1.66 4.69 16.85
N ARG A 231 2.99 4.76 16.72
CA ARG A 231 3.68 5.99 16.28
C ARG A 231 3.29 6.32 14.83
N TYR A 232 3.14 7.60 14.55
CA TYR A 232 2.84 8.08 13.21
C TYR A 232 3.98 7.73 12.24
N GLY A 233 3.65 7.07 11.12
CA GLY A 233 4.58 6.82 10.03
C GLY A 233 4.39 7.85 8.91
N VAL A 234 5.44 8.59 8.57
CA VAL A 234 5.41 9.65 7.54
C VAL A 234 5.03 9.12 6.15
N THR A 235 5.26 7.83 5.87
CA THR A 235 5.24 7.28 4.50
C THR A 235 4.00 6.46 4.14
N ARG A 236 3.05 6.18 5.05
CA ARG A 236 1.84 5.36 4.73
C ARG A 236 0.62 5.80 5.57
N PHE A 237 -0.46 6.25 4.94
CA PHE A 237 -1.70 6.68 5.61
C PHE A 237 -2.39 5.57 6.40
N ALA A 238 -2.11 4.30 6.07
CA ALA A 238 -2.49 3.16 6.90
C ALA A 238 -1.99 3.28 8.35
N THR A 239 -0.77 3.80 8.56
CA THR A 239 -0.21 3.98 9.90
C THR A 239 -0.99 5.03 10.68
N THR A 240 -1.44 6.09 10.00
CA THR A 240 -2.27 7.13 10.57
C THR A 240 -3.63 6.60 11.06
N TYR A 241 -4.27 5.72 10.28
CA TYR A 241 -5.47 5.00 10.73
C TYR A 241 -5.19 4.13 11.96
N LEU A 242 -4.11 3.36 11.96
CA LEU A 242 -3.74 2.51 13.09
C LEU A 242 -3.47 3.32 14.36
N THR A 243 -2.87 4.50 14.24
CA THR A 243 -2.72 5.45 15.34
C THR A 243 -4.07 5.88 15.90
N LEU A 244 -5.01 6.33 15.06
CA LEU A 244 -6.35 6.70 15.51
C LEU A 244 -7.08 5.54 16.18
N GLU A 245 -7.01 4.35 15.57
CA GLU A 245 -7.66 3.14 16.09
C GLU A 245 -7.12 2.80 17.47
N ARG A 246 -5.81 2.93 17.65
CA ARG A 246 -5.15 2.62 18.91
C ARG A 246 -5.44 3.65 19.99
N VAL A 247 -5.42 4.95 19.65
CA VAL A 247 -5.83 6.03 20.55
C VAL A 247 -7.29 5.83 20.98
N HIS A 248 -8.19 5.47 20.07
CA HIS A 248 -9.58 5.17 20.38
C HIS A 248 -9.73 3.98 21.34
N LYS A 249 -9.03 2.86 21.07
CA LYS A 249 -9.02 1.67 21.94
C LYS A 249 -8.51 1.98 23.35
N GLN A 250 -7.64 2.98 23.51
CA GLN A 250 -7.11 3.42 24.80
C GLN A 250 -7.85 4.63 25.40
N LYS A 251 -8.98 5.08 24.83
CA LYS A 251 -9.72 6.28 25.25
C LYS A 251 -9.89 6.40 26.77
N LEU A 252 -10.41 5.36 27.42
CA LEU A 252 -10.66 5.38 28.87
C LEU A 252 -9.36 5.45 29.67
N ASN A 253 -8.33 4.73 29.25
CA ASN A 253 -7.04 4.70 29.93
C ASN A 253 -6.30 6.04 29.78
N LEU A 254 -6.32 6.62 28.58
CA LEU A 254 -5.75 7.94 28.32
C LEU A 254 -6.50 9.01 29.12
N ARG A 255 -7.83 8.99 29.16
CA ARG A 255 -8.60 9.90 30.01
C ARG A 255 -8.18 9.80 31.48
N LYS A 256 -8.14 8.58 32.03
CA LYS A 256 -7.70 8.36 33.41
C LYS A 256 -6.28 8.85 33.66
N MET A 257 -5.36 8.59 32.72
CA MET A 257 -3.97 9.04 32.80
C MET A 257 -3.89 10.58 32.88
N PHE A 258 -4.51 11.30 31.94
CA PHE A 258 -4.42 12.77 31.89
C PHE A 258 -5.20 13.48 33.01
N THR A 259 -6.12 12.79 33.69
CA THR A 259 -6.83 13.30 34.87
C THR A 259 -6.31 12.71 36.19
N SER A 260 -5.21 11.96 36.16
CA SER A 260 -4.64 11.31 37.34
C SER A 260 -3.91 12.30 38.25
N TYR A 261 -3.81 11.97 39.53
CA TYR A 261 -3.01 12.76 40.47
C TYR A 261 -1.53 12.78 40.06
N GLU A 262 -1.02 11.67 39.56
CA GLU A 262 0.34 11.51 39.05
C GLU A 262 0.61 12.47 37.88
N TRP A 263 -0.35 12.63 36.96
CA TRP A 263 -0.25 13.63 35.88
C TRP A 263 -0.29 15.06 36.44
N MET A 264 -1.18 15.35 37.39
CA MET A 264 -1.30 16.68 38.02
C MET A 264 -0.03 17.10 38.77
N LYS A 265 0.68 16.13 39.38
CA LYS A 265 1.96 16.36 40.06
C LYS A 265 3.13 16.53 39.09
N SER A 266 2.98 16.12 37.83
CA SER A 266 4.03 16.24 36.83
C SER A 266 4.28 17.70 36.41
N LYS A 267 5.50 17.98 35.91
CA LYS A 267 5.85 19.30 35.36
C LYS A 267 4.92 19.73 34.21
N PHE A 268 4.44 18.77 33.41
CA PHE A 268 3.62 19.02 32.23
C PHE A 268 2.25 19.61 32.56
N TYR A 269 1.69 19.35 33.74
CA TYR A 269 0.38 19.87 34.13
C TYR A 269 0.33 21.41 34.08
N LYS A 270 1.46 22.07 34.41
CA LYS A 270 1.57 23.53 34.38
C LYS A 270 1.94 24.07 33.00
N GLU A 271 2.57 23.27 32.16
CA GLU A 271 3.02 23.64 30.81
C GLU A 271 1.86 23.76 29.81
N ALA A 272 2.00 24.66 28.84
CA ALA A 272 0.99 24.89 27.80
C ALA A 272 0.68 23.61 26.99
N LYS A 273 1.70 22.78 26.70
CA LYS A 273 1.52 21.51 25.97
C LYS A 273 0.70 20.50 26.76
N GLY A 274 0.95 20.37 28.07
CA GLY A 274 0.19 19.45 28.92
C GLY A 274 -1.25 19.90 29.13
N LYS A 275 -1.49 21.20 29.31
CA LYS A 275 -2.85 21.79 29.35
C LYS A 275 -3.63 21.50 28.06
N ARG A 276 -3.00 21.78 26.90
CA ARG A 276 -3.59 21.48 25.59
C ARG A 276 -3.92 19.98 25.43
N ALA A 277 -3.09 19.08 25.95
CA ALA A 277 -3.35 17.65 25.88
C ALA A 277 -4.57 17.22 26.71
N ILE A 278 -4.73 17.79 27.91
CA ILE A 278 -5.94 17.60 28.73
C ILE A 278 -7.17 18.09 27.97
N ASP A 279 -7.11 19.30 27.39
CA ASP A 279 -8.22 19.87 26.61
C ASP A 279 -8.62 18.94 25.47
N VAL A 280 -7.66 18.41 24.70
CA VAL A 280 -7.92 17.48 23.61
C VAL A 280 -8.53 16.16 24.11
N ILE A 281 -8.01 15.58 25.19
CA ILE A 281 -8.47 14.29 25.73
C ILE A 281 -9.88 14.40 26.34
N LEU A 282 -10.24 15.54 26.91
CA LEU A 282 -11.56 15.76 27.49
C LEU A 282 -12.61 16.20 26.46
N MET A 283 -12.19 16.80 25.34
CA MET A 283 -13.06 17.26 24.27
C MET A 283 -13.93 16.14 23.68
N PRO A 284 -15.28 16.20 23.79
CA PRO A 284 -16.16 15.17 23.24
C PRO A 284 -16.10 15.07 21.72
N SER A 285 -16.02 16.22 21.03
CA SER A 285 -15.95 16.28 19.57
C SER A 285 -14.72 15.55 19.01
N PHE A 286 -13.57 15.64 19.67
CA PHE A 286 -12.37 14.90 19.27
C PHE A 286 -12.63 13.38 19.17
N TRP A 287 -13.29 12.80 20.17
CA TRP A 287 -13.60 11.37 20.14
C TRP A 287 -14.67 11.01 19.11
N ASN A 288 -15.67 11.88 18.91
CA ASN A 288 -16.69 11.67 17.88
C ASN A 288 -16.08 11.74 16.48
N GLU A 289 -15.15 12.67 16.24
CA GLU A 289 -14.43 12.77 14.97
C GLU A 289 -13.49 11.57 14.75
N ILE A 290 -12.86 11.02 15.81
CA ILE A 290 -12.10 9.76 15.72
C ILE A 290 -13.02 8.63 15.24
N VAL A 291 -14.21 8.48 15.84
CA VAL A 291 -15.17 7.44 15.44
C VAL A 291 -15.59 7.63 13.98
N TYR A 292 -15.85 8.87 13.56
CA TYR A 292 -16.13 9.19 12.16
C TYR A 292 -14.98 8.74 11.24
N ALA A 293 -13.74 9.15 11.54
CA ALA A 293 -12.56 8.80 10.75
C ALA A 293 -12.37 7.28 10.65
N LEU A 294 -12.56 6.55 11.75
CA LEU A 294 -12.47 5.09 11.77
C LEU A 294 -13.55 4.41 10.92
N LYS A 295 -14.78 4.94 10.93
CA LYS A 295 -15.89 4.43 10.12
C LYS A 295 -15.64 4.62 8.61
N VAL A 296 -15.09 5.76 8.20
CA VAL A 296 -14.83 6.04 6.77
C VAL A 296 -13.53 5.41 6.25
N MET A 297 -12.47 5.35 7.06
CA MET A 297 -11.17 4.82 6.63
C MET A 297 -11.03 3.32 6.86
N GLY A 298 -11.73 2.75 7.84
CA GLY A 298 -11.59 1.34 8.24
C GLY A 298 -11.84 0.33 7.12
N PRO A 299 -12.96 0.44 6.37
CA PRO A 299 -13.23 -0.44 5.24
C PRO A 299 -12.14 -0.36 4.16
N LEU A 300 -11.66 0.84 3.84
CA LEU A 300 -10.58 1.06 2.87
C LEU A 300 -9.22 0.52 3.33
N VAL A 301 -8.93 0.54 4.64
CA VAL A 301 -7.76 -0.16 5.20
C VAL A 301 -7.89 -1.68 5.07
N GLY A 302 -9.12 -2.20 5.11
CA GLY A 302 -9.42 -3.59 4.75
C GLY A 302 -9.04 -3.91 3.30
N VAL A 303 -9.43 -3.05 2.36
CA VAL A 303 -9.04 -3.17 0.94
C VAL A 303 -7.52 -3.08 0.78
N LEU A 304 -6.88 -2.12 1.46
CA LEU A 304 -5.43 -1.97 1.42
C LEU A 304 -4.71 -3.26 1.84
N ARG A 305 -5.15 -3.89 2.93
CA ARG A 305 -4.59 -5.16 3.39
C ARG A 305 -4.84 -6.33 2.45
N LEU A 306 -5.94 -6.28 1.68
CA LEU A 306 -6.24 -7.28 0.65
C LEU A 306 -5.24 -7.17 -0.51
N VAL A 307 -5.01 -5.96 -1.02
CA VAL A 307 -4.14 -5.73 -2.19
C VAL A 307 -2.65 -5.80 -1.86
N ASP A 308 -2.27 -5.55 -0.61
CA ASP A 308 -0.90 -5.68 -0.11
C ASP A 308 -0.54 -7.13 0.30
N ASN A 309 -1.47 -8.09 0.11
CA ASN A 309 -1.26 -9.47 0.50
C ASN A 309 -0.56 -10.28 -0.61
N GLU A 310 0.71 -10.61 -0.40
CA GLU A 310 1.51 -11.41 -1.34
C GLU A 310 1.07 -12.89 -1.44
N LYS A 311 0.26 -13.39 -0.49
CA LYS A 311 -0.12 -14.82 -0.44
C LYS A 311 -1.36 -15.18 -1.27
N LYS A 312 -2.18 -14.19 -1.64
CA LYS A 312 -3.44 -14.41 -2.38
C LYS A 312 -3.55 -13.36 -3.48
N PRO A 313 -3.80 -13.74 -4.74
CA PRO A 313 -4.02 -12.79 -5.81
C PRO A 313 -5.23 -11.91 -5.54
N ALA A 314 -4.99 -10.60 -5.53
CA ALA A 314 -6.02 -9.60 -5.25
C ALA A 314 -6.81 -9.19 -6.50
N MET A 315 -6.33 -9.52 -7.71
CA MET A 315 -6.89 -9.07 -8.99
C MET A 315 -8.40 -9.30 -9.11
N GLY A 316 -8.87 -10.52 -8.81
CA GLY A 316 -10.29 -10.86 -8.88
C GLY A 316 -11.13 -10.44 -7.68
N TYR A 317 -10.54 -9.73 -6.71
CA TYR A 317 -11.21 -9.32 -5.47
C TYR A 317 -11.28 -7.82 -5.29
N ILE A 318 -10.44 -7.04 -5.96
CA ILE A 318 -10.32 -5.61 -5.71
C ILE A 318 -11.60 -4.82 -6.05
N TYR A 319 -12.27 -5.16 -7.16
CA TYR A 319 -13.51 -4.52 -7.59
C TYR A 319 -14.59 -4.68 -6.51
N GLU A 320 -14.95 -5.92 -6.19
CA GLU A 320 -15.88 -6.26 -5.12
C GLU A 320 -15.47 -5.68 -3.75
N ALA A 321 -14.18 -5.67 -3.43
CA ALA A 321 -13.70 -5.15 -2.15
C ALA A 321 -13.91 -3.64 -2.03
N MET A 322 -13.79 -2.88 -3.13
CA MET A 322 -14.08 -1.45 -3.15
C MET A 322 -15.59 -1.19 -2.99
N ASP A 323 -16.44 -1.96 -3.65
CA ASP A 323 -17.90 -1.84 -3.51
C ASP A 323 -18.34 -2.15 -2.07
N ARG A 324 -17.88 -3.27 -1.51
CA ARG A 324 -18.13 -3.60 -0.10
C ARG A 324 -17.58 -2.57 0.87
N ALA A 325 -16.49 -1.88 0.52
CA ALA A 325 -15.97 -0.79 1.33
C ALA A 325 -16.95 0.39 1.35
N LYS A 326 -17.51 0.77 0.20
CA LYS A 326 -18.56 1.81 0.11
C LYS A 326 -19.81 1.40 0.89
N GLU A 327 -20.30 0.17 0.70
CA GLU A 327 -21.45 -0.36 1.45
C GLU A 327 -21.23 -0.34 2.97
N ALA A 328 -20.03 -0.76 3.42
CA ALA A 328 -19.68 -0.75 4.84
C ALA A 328 -19.65 0.68 5.42
N ILE A 329 -19.15 1.66 4.66
CA ILE A 329 -19.17 3.07 5.05
C ILE A 329 -20.62 3.57 5.15
N GLN A 330 -21.45 3.33 4.12
CA GLN A 330 -22.86 3.71 4.11
C GLN A 330 -23.61 3.12 5.30
N LYS A 331 -23.43 1.82 5.55
CA LYS A 331 -24.03 1.11 6.68
C LYS A 331 -23.57 1.67 8.03
N ALA A 332 -22.31 2.08 8.16
CA ALA A 332 -21.79 2.65 9.39
C ALA A 332 -22.45 4.00 9.78
N PHE A 333 -23.17 4.62 8.84
CA PHE A 333 -23.93 5.86 9.04
C PHE A 333 -25.43 5.68 8.82
N ASP A 334 -25.94 4.46 8.87
CA ASP A 334 -27.36 4.14 8.75
C ASP A 334 -28.00 4.71 7.47
N GLY A 335 -27.23 4.76 6.37
CA GLY A 335 -27.68 5.33 5.10
C GLY A 335 -27.75 6.85 5.05
N ASN A 336 -27.26 7.57 6.07
CA ASN A 336 -27.24 9.04 6.06
C ASN A 336 -26.17 9.58 5.11
N GLU A 337 -26.58 9.87 3.88
CA GLU A 337 -25.73 10.30 2.76
C GLU A 337 -24.90 11.54 3.05
N GLU A 338 -25.45 12.52 3.79
CA GLU A 338 -24.73 13.75 4.15
C GLU A 338 -23.41 13.47 4.90
N LYS A 339 -23.31 12.33 5.59
CA LYS A 339 -22.11 11.95 6.34
C LYS A 339 -21.01 11.33 5.47
N TYR A 340 -21.33 10.76 4.31
CA TYR A 340 -20.35 10.02 3.50
C TYR A 340 -20.27 10.45 2.04
N LYS A 341 -21.16 11.31 1.52
CA LYS A 341 -21.15 11.76 0.12
C LYS A 341 -19.79 12.33 -0.32
N ASN A 342 -19.15 13.14 0.52
CA ASN A 342 -17.84 13.71 0.22
C ASN A 342 -16.75 12.64 0.19
N VAL A 343 -16.88 11.59 1.01
CA VAL A 343 -15.96 10.45 1.01
C VAL A 343 -16.16 9.62 -0.25
N PHE A 344 -17.41 9.36 -0.65
CA PHE A 344 -17.72 8.64 -1.89
C PHE A 344 -17.20 9.39 -3.11
N PHE A 345 -17.42 10.71 -3.18
CA PHE A 345 -16.84 11.54 -4.23
C PHE A 345 -15.31 11.38 -4.34
N LEU A 346 -14.59 11.34 -3.22
CA LEU A 346 -13.13 11.13 -3.23
C LEU A 346 -12.73 9.72 -3.68
N ILE A 347 -13.49 8.70 -3.26
CA ILE A 347 -13.29 7.30 -3.69
C ILE A 347 -13.53 7.20 -5.20
N ASP A 348 -14.67 7.69 -5.69
CA ASP A 348 -15.12 7.55 -7.07
C ASP A 348 -14.23 8.33 -8.03
N LYS A 349 -13.89 9.57 -7.67
CA LYS A 349 -12.91 10.38 -8.42
C LYS A 349 -11.58 9.65 -8.58
N ARG A 350 -11.12 8.99 -7.53
CA ARG A 350 -9.88 8.22 -7.63
C ARG A 350 -10.15 6.97 -8.48
N TRP A 351 -11.29 6.30 -8.31
CA TRP A 351 -11.59 4.99 -8.88
C TRP A 351 -11.57 5.08 -10.40
N GLU A 352 -12.37 5.99 -10.94
CA GLU A 352 -12.51 6.23 -12.38
C GLU A 352 -11.18 6.59 -13.05
N ASN A 353 -10.35 7.39 -12.37
CA ASN A 353 -9.13 7.91 -12.99
C ASN A 353 -7.94 6.94 -12.99
N GLN A 354 -7.90 5.94 -12.08
CA GLN A 354 -6.64 5.25 -11.78
C GLN A 354 -6.78 3.76 -11.41
N LEU A 355 -7.91 3.32 -10.87
CA LEU A 355 -8.08 1.92 -10.41
C LEU A 355 -9.12 1.14 -11.21
N HIS A 356 -10.10 1.82 -11.79
CA HIS A 356 -11.06 1.21 -12.69
C HIS A 356 -10.35 0.81 -13.99
N HIS A 357 -10.03 -0.48 -14.11
CA HIS A 357 -9.28 -1.02 -15.23
C HIS A 357 -9.98 -2.28 -15.75
N PRO A 358 -10.12 -2.47 -17.09
CA PRO A 358 -10.68 -3.68 -17.69
C PRO A 358 -10.13 -4.99 -17.09
N LEU A 359 -8.87 -5.01 -16.70
CA LEU A 359 -8.21 -6.15 -16.09
C LEU A 359 -8.74 -6.49 -14.68
N HIS A 360 -9.03 -5.48 -13.85
CA HIS A 360 -9.67 -5.66 -12.54
C HIS A 360 -11.12 -6.12 -12.70
N VAL A 361 -11.83 -5.55 -13.68
CA VAL A 361 -13.22 -5.91 -14.02
C VAL A 361 -13.32 -7.35 -14.50
N ALA A 362 -12.46 -7.74 -15.45
CA ALA A 362 -12.37 -9.11 -15.94
C ALA A 362 -12.01 -10.09 -14.81
N GLY A 363 -11.09 -9.71 -13.93
CA GLY A 363 -10.74 -10.50 -12.75
C GLY A 363 -11.95 -10.73 -11.82
N HIS A 364 -12.79 -9.72 -11.62
CA HIS A 364 -14.01 -9.82 -10.83
C HIS A 364 -15.06 -10.71 -11.52
N PHE A 365 -15.31 -10.50 -12.82
CA PHE A 365 -16.24 -11.31 -13.60
C PHE A 365 -15.86 -12.79 -13.59
N LEU A 366 -14.57 -13.10 -13.73
CA LEU A 366 -14.08 -14.48 -13.77
C LEU A 366 -13.96 -15.12 -12.39
N ASN A 367 -14.17 -14.38 -11.31
CA ASN A 367 -14.08 -14.92 -9.95
C ASN A 367 -15.32 -15.76 -9.61
N PRO A 368 -15.20 -17.10 -9.51
CA PRO A 368 -16.35 -17.97 -9.28
C PRO A 368 -17.06 -17.70 -7.96
N GLN A 369 -16.35 -17.13 -6.97
CA GLN A 369 -16.92 -16.80 -5.68
C GLN A 369 -17.93 -15.65 -5.79
N PHE A 370 -17.75 -14.73 -6.73
CA PHE A 370 -18.65 -13.59 -6.92
C PHE A 370 -19.63 -13.87 -8.06
N PHE A 371 -19.12 -14.29 -9.22
CA PHE A 371 -19.89 -14.53 -10.43
C PHE A 371 -21.14 -15.41 -10.20
N TYR A 372 -21.01 -16.55 -9.51
CA TYR A 372 -22.14 -17.47 -9.32
C TYR A 372 -23.02 -17.12 -8.12
N ASN A 373 -22.59 -16.20 -7.25
CA ASN A 373 -23.35 -15.76 -6.09
C ASN A 373 -24.11 -14.46 -6.33
N ASP A 374 -23.75 -13.71 -7.38
CA ASP A 374 -24.43 -12.49 -7.78
C ASP A 374 -24.86 -12.55 -9.26
N PRO A 375 -26.14 -12.82 -9.54
CA PRO A 375 -26.68 -12.83 -10.91
C PRO A 375 -26.51 -11.49 -11.64
N SER A 376 -26.42 -10.38 -10.90
CA SER A 376 -26.35 -9.03 -11.47
C SER A 376 -25.09 -8.79 -12.32
N ILE A 377 -24.01 -9.51 -12.02
CA ILE A 377 -22.72 -9.44 -12.73
C ILE A 377 -22.89 -9.69 -14.25
N THR A 378 -23.76 -10.61 -14.64
CA THR A 378 -24.01 -10.93 -16.06
C THR A 378 -24.84 -9.87 -16.79
N THR A 379 -25.60 -9.07 -16.05
CA THR A 379 -26.48 -8.03 -16.59
C THR A 379 -25.87 -6.62 -16.48
N ASN A 380 -24.84 -6.46 -15.66
CA ASN A 380 -24.15 -5.19 -15.48
C ASN A 380 -23.32 -4.85 -16.73
N LYS A 381 -23.76 -3.82 -17.45
CA LYS A 381 -23.13 -3.38 -18.71
C LYS A 381 -21.67 -2.95 -18.53
N GLU A 382 -21.33 -2.33 -17.41
CA GLU A 382 -19.96 -1.91 -17.11
C GLU A 382 -19.05 -3.13 -16.97
N ILE A 383 -19.49 -4.12 -16.18
CA ILE A 383 -18.69 -5.33 -15.93
C ILE A 383 -18.51 -6.14 -17.21
N VAL A 384 -19.60 -6.35 -17.94
CA VAL A 384 -19.58 -7.09 -19.21
C VAL A 384 -18.69 -6.37 -20.23
N ARG A 385 -18.83 -5.04 -20.39
CA ARG A 385 -17.99 -4.28 -21.32
C ARG A 385 -16.51 -4.34 -20.91
N GLY A 386 -16.20 -4.17 -19.63
CA GLY A 386 -14.82 -4.26 -19.14
C GLY A 386 -14.17 -5.62 -19.34
N LEU A 387 -14.95 -6.72 -19.29
CA LEU A 387 -14.45 -8.05 -19.69
C LEU A 387 -14.08 -8.08 -21.18
N TYR A 388 -14.97 -7.60 -22.05
CA TYR A 388 -14.71 -7.58 -23.50
C TYR A 388 -13.52 -6.68 -23.85
N ASP A 389 -13.43 -5.48 -23.26
CA ASP A 389 -12.28 -4.58 -23.44
C ASP A 389 -10.95 -5.26 -23.02
N CYS A 390 -10.99 -6.12 -22.00
CA CYS A 390 -9.84 -6.90 -21.56
C CYS A 390 -9.42 -7.95 -22.60
N ILE A 391 -10.39 -8.70 -23.11
CA ILE A 391 -10.18 -9.75 -24.12
C ILE A 391 -9.67 -9.13 -25.43
N GLU A 392 -10.35 -8.09 -25.92
CA GLU A 392 -10.00 -7.36 -27.16
C GLU A 392 -8.57 -6.84 -27.11
N LYS A 393 -8.13 -6.35 -25.95
CA LYS A 393 -6.75 -5.85 -25.80
C LYS A 393 -5.73 -6.99 -25.76
N LEU A 394 -5.96 -8.04 -24.96
CA LEU A 394 -4.95 -9.08 -24.75
C LEU A 394 -4.83 -10.05 -25.94
N ILE A 395 -5.93 -10.28 -26.64
CA ILE A 395 -6.05 -11.31 -27.68
C ILE A 395 -6.34 -10.64 -29.01
N PRO A 396 -5.35 -10.41 -29.87
CA PRO A 396 -5.55 -9.73 -31.15
C PRO A 396 -6.18 -10.64 -32.22
N ASN A 397 -6.14 -11.96 -32.04
CA ASN A 397 -6.68 -12.93 -33.00
C ASN A 397 -8.19 -13.13 -32.74
N HIS A 398 -9.02 -12.84 -33.73
CA HIS A 398 -10.48 -12.95 -33.63
C HIS A 398 -10.99 -14.40 -33.46
N ASP A 399 -10.37 -15.39 -34.10
CA ASP A 399 -10.75 -16.79 -33.92
C ASP A 399 -10.51 -17.26 -32.47
N ASP A 400 -9.46 -16.75 -31.82
CA ASP A 400 -9.18 -17.03 -30.42
C ASP A 400 -10.11 -16.25 -29.49
N GLN A 401 -10.52 -15.03 -29.85
CA GLN A 401 -11.58 -14.31 -29.14
C GLN A 401 -12.88 -15.12 -29.17
N ASP A 402 -13.30 -15.61 -30.34
CA ASP A 402 -14.54 -16.40 -30.50
C ASP A 402 -14.51 -17.67 -29.64
N LYS A 403 -13.38 -18.39 -29.63
CA LYS A 403 -13.19 -19.55 -28.73
C LYS A 403 -13.29 -19.17 -27.26
N ILE A 404 -12.74 -18.02 -26.86
CA ILE A 404 -12.88 -17.52 -25.48
C ILE A 404 -14.34 -17.22 -25.18
N ILE A 405 -15.09 -16.64 -26.11
CA ILE A 405 -16.52 -16.37 -25.93
C ILE A 405 -17.29 -17.68 -25.75
N ASP A 406 -17.01 -18.71 -26.54
CA ASP A 406 -17.61 -20.05 -26.37
C ASP A 406 -17.29 -20.64 -24.98
N GLN A 407 -16.03 -20.55 -24.53
CA GLN A 407 -15.64 -20.99 -23.18
C GLN A 407 -16.33 -20.16 -22.08
N LEU A 408 -16.52 -18.86 -22.29
CA LEU A 408 -17.26 -18.01 -21.38
C LEU A 408 -18.73 -18.42 -21.30
N HIS A 409 -19.37 -18.83 -22.40
CA HIS A 409 -20.72 -19.40 -22.35
C HIS A 409 -20.79 -20.65 -21.48
N LEU A 410 -19.83 -21.58 -21.64
CA LEU A 410 -19.74 -22.77 -20.80
C LEU A 410 -19.53 -22.43 -19.31
N TYR A 411 -18.70 -21.43 -19.02
CA TYR A 411 -18.51 -20.91 -17.67
C TYR A 411 -19.82 -20.36 -17.11
N LYS A 412 -20.48 -19.42 -17.80
CA LYS A 412 -21.73 -18.78 -17.35
C LYS A 412 -22.81 -19.80 -17.02
N GLU A 413 -22.96 -20.81 -17.87
CA GLU A 413 -24.00 -21.84 -17.74
C GLU A 413 -23.61 -23.04 -16.87
N VAL A 414 -22.39 -23.05 -16.32
CA VAL A 414 -21.87 -24.17 -15.51
C VAL A 414 -21.95 -25.48 -16.29
N LYS A 415 -21.44 -25.48 -17.54
CA LYS A 415 -21.44 -26.64 -18.44
C LYS A 415 -20.03 -27.21 -18.64
N GLY A 416 -19.96 -28.42 -19.17
CA GLY A 416 -18.70 -29.12 -19.42
C GLY A 416 -17.90 -29.32 -18.11
N MET A 417 -16.60 -29.00 -18.14
CA MET A 417 -15.72 -29.14 -16.97
C MET A 417 -16.10 -28.21 -15.80
N PHE A 418 -16.83 -27.12 -16.05
CA PHE A 418 -17.32 -26.23 -14.99
C PHE A 418 -18.48 -26.85 -14.19
N ALA A 419 -19.17 -27.86 -14.76
CA ALA A 419 -20.23 -28.63 -14.09
C ALA A 419 -19.70 -29.72 -13.15
N ASP A 420 -18.39 -30.01 -13.22
CA ASP A 420 -17.81 -31.09 -12.42
C ASP A 420 -18.05 -30.85 -10.91
N PRO A 421 -18.50 -31.87 -10.15
CA PRO A 421 -18.76 -31.71 -8.72
C PRO A 421 -17.57 -31.16 -7.92
N MET A 422 -16.33 -31.44 -8.31
CA MET A 422 -15.13 -30.85 -7.70
C MET A 422 -14.99 -29.37 -8.03
N ALA A 423 -15.24 -28.97 -9.28
CA ALA A 423 -15.23 -27.57 -9.70
C ALA A 423 -16.30 -26.77 -8.95
N VAL A 424 -17.54 -27.29 -8.90
CA VAL A 424 -18.67 -26.67 -8.19
C VAL A 424 -18.39 -26.51 -6.69
N ARG A 425 -17.86 -27.55 -6.02
CA ARG A 425 -17.47 -27.46 -4.60
C ARG A 425 -16.31 -26.49 -4.34
N SER A 426 -15.47 -26.24 -5.35
CA SER A 426 -14.29 -25.38 -5.22
C SER A 426 -14.61 -23.88 -5.40
N LYS A 427 -15.76 -23.54 -5.98
CA LYS A 427 -16.20 -22.14 -6.25
C LYS A 427 -16.09 -21.22 -5.02
N SER A 428 -16.35 -21.75 -3.83
CA SER A 428 -16.32 -21.00 -2.55
C SER A 428 -15.13 -21.33 -1.63
N LYS A 429 -14.29 -22.31 -1.99
CA LYS A 429 -13.26 -22.86 -1.11
C LYS A 429 -11.82 -22.61 -1.55
N ARG A 430 -11.58 -22.20 -2.80
CA ARG A 430 -10.22 -22.02 -3.35
C ARG A 430 -10.07 -20.61 -3.95
N PRO A 431 -9.25 -19.73 -3.36
CA PRO A 431 -8.91 -18.46 -4.01
C PRO A 431 -8.15 -18.75 -5.32
N LEU A 432 -8.40 -17.92 -6.34
CA LEU A 432 -7.84 -17.99 -7.70
C LEU A 432 -6.31 -18.17 -7.77
N GLY A 433 -5.56 -17.95 -6.68
CA GLY A 433 -4.10 -18.04 -6.65
C GLY A 433 -3.45 -19.35 -6.28
N LYS A 434 -4.20 -20.42 -6.04
CA LYS A 434 -3.58 -21.76 -6.02
C LYS A 434 -3.61 -22.46 -7.37
N GLN A 435 -4.20 -21.83 -8.38
CA GLN A 435 -4.18 -22.33 -9.75
C GLN A 435 -3.14 -21.51 -10.50
N ASN A 436 -1.99 -22.13 -10.77
CA ASN A 436 -1.04 -21.63 -11.75
C ASN A 436 -1.82 -21.29 -13.02
N VAL A 437 -1.74 -20.03 -13.44
CA VAL A 437 -2.25 -19.53 -14.72
C VAL A 437 -1.58 -20.29 -15.89
N GLU A 438 -0.46 -20.97 -15.64
CA GLU A 438 0.15 -21.93 -16.56
C GLU A 438 -0.68 -23.21 -16.78
N SER A 439 -1.53 -23.66 -15.85
CA SER A 439 -2.26 -24.93 -16.00
C SER A 439 -3.47 -24.88 -16.93
N TRP A 440 -3.99 -23.69 -17.24
CA TRP A 440 -5.12 -23.54 -18.16
C TRP A 440 -4.69 -23.19 -19.59
N LEU A 441 -3.46 -22.72 -19.80
CA LEU A 441 -2.96 -22.32 -21.12
C LEU A 441 -1.97 -23.31 -21.74
N ASN A 442 -1.39 -24.25 -20.96
CA ASN A 442 -0.41 -25.23 -21.44
C ASN A 442 -0.90 -26.69 -21.40
N GLY A 443 -2.04 -26.96 -22.05
CA GLY A 443 -2.25 -28.21 -22.79
C GLY A 443 -2.56 -29.49 -22.01
N GLY A 444 -2.94 -30.51 -22.79
CA GLY A 444 -3.36 -31.81 -22.32
C GLY A 444 -2.34 -32.56 -21.46
N VAL A 445 -2.86 -33.62 -20.84
CA VAL A 445 -2.18 -34.82 -20.31
C VAL A 445 -0.67 -34.65 -20.09
N HIS A 446 -0.25 -34.52 -18.83
CA HIS A 446 1.01 -35.11 -18.43
C HIS A 446 0.97 -35.65 -17.01
N MET A 447 1.07 -36.98 -16.95
CA MET A 447 1.29 -37.79 -15.77
C MET A 447 2.62 -37.40 -15.10
N GLU A 448 2.58 -37.27 -13.78
CA GLU A 448 3.76 -37.26 -12.91
C GLU A 448 4.54 -38.58 -13.07
N TRP A 449 5.82 -38.48 -13.46
CA TRP A 449 6.80 -39.49 -13.07
C TRP A 449 7.68 -38.91 -11.96
N LYS A 450 7.43 -39.41 -10.75
CA LYS A 450 8.39 -39.39 -9.65
C LYS A 450 9.59 -40.24 -10.06
N LEU A 451 10.80 -39.73 -9.85
CA LEU A 451 11.95 -40.58 -9.59
C LEU A 451 12.49 -40.25 -8.20
N GLN A 452 12.27 -41.20 -7.30
CA GLN A 452 13.09 -41.43 -6.12
C GLN A 452 14.45 -41.95 -6.57
N SER A 453 15.50 -41.21 -6.24
CA SER A 453 16.76 -41.67 -5.62
C SER A 453 17.75 -40.52 -5.64
#